data_AF-A0A1H7VVX9-F1
#
_entry.id   AF-A0A1H7VVX9-F1
#
_cell.length_a   1.000
_cell.length_b   1.000
_cell.length_c   1.000
_cell.angle_alpha   90.00
_cell.angle_beta   90.00
_cell.angle_gamma   90.00
#
_symmetry.space_group_name_H-M   'P 1'
#
loop_
_entity.id
_entity.type
_entity.pdbx_description
1 polymer ?
#
loop_
_entity_poly.entity_id
_entity_poly.type
_entity_poly.pdbx_seq_one_letter_code
_entity_poly.pdbx_strand_id
1 'polypeptide(L)'
;MDPIINNTLHGFVPISLDELNAKAAMLERLDNKYILPAHSLRPALEVFATHFDVLEIGGKRAFGYATTYFDDPDLRGYFDHHQGRRKRCKVRMRNYLDAGLSYLEVKLKDKRQVTIKK
;
A
#
# COMPACT_ATOMS: atom_id res chain seq x y z
N MET A 1 3.98 -7.75 12.91
CA MET A 1 3.44 -6.41 13.24
C MET A 1 3.65 -6.18 14.72
N ASP A 2 3.86 -4.94 15.17
CA ASP A 2 3.90 -4.60 16.60
C ASP A 2 2.59 -5.04 17.27
N PRO A 3 2.62 -5.86 18.34
CA PRO A 3 1.41 -6.41 18.96
C PRO A 3 0.46 -5.35 19.52
N ILE A 4 1.00 -4.25 20.05
CA ILE A 4 0.20 -3.16 20.62
C ILE A 4 -0.55 -2.47 19.50
N ILE A 5 0.12 -2.15 18.40
CA ILE A 5 -0.52 -1.55 17.22
C ILE A 5 -1.63 -2.47 16.72
N ASN A 6 -1.38 -3.77 16.57
CA ASN A 6 -2.40 -4.72 16.11
C ASN A 6 -3.63 -4.74 17.03
N ASN A 7 -3.43 -4.70 18.35
CA ASN A 7 -4.53 -4.67 19.31
C ASN A 7 -5.33 -3.36 19.21
N THR A 8 -4.65 -2.21 19.07
CA THR A 8 -5.31 -0.90 18.94
C THR A 8 -6.23 -0.82 17.71
N LEU A 9 -5.93 -1.57 16.63
CA LEU A 9 -6.80 -1.64 15.45
C LEU A 9 -8.20 -2.17 15.76
N HIS A 10 -8.40 -2.93 16.85
CA HIS A 10 -9.72 -3.41 17.26
C HIS A 10 -10.65 -2.28 17.77
N GLY A 11 -10.09 -1.12 18.14
CA GLY A 11 -10.87 0.06 18.53
C GLY A 11 -11.52 0.81 17.37
N PHE A 12 -11.14 0.50 16.13
CA PHE A 12 -11.73 1.10 14.92
C PHE A 12 -13.03 0.39 14.53
N VAL A 13 -13.95 1.13 13.91
CA VAL A 13 -15.12 0.55 13.23
C VAL A 13 -14.62 -0.25 12.00
N PRO A 14 -15.01 -1.52 11.83
CA PRO A 14 -14.61 -2.30 10.67
C PRO A 14 -15.35 -1.83 9.41
N ILE A 15 -14.69 -1.93 8.26
CA ILE A 15 -15.29 -1.82 6.93
C ILE A 15 -14.82 -2.99 6.07
N SER A 16 -15.74 -3.62 5.34
CA SER A 16 -15.39 -4.68 4.40
C SER A 16 -14.77 -4.12 3.12
N LEU A 17 -14.10 -4.99 2.35
CA LEU A 17 -13.51 -4.59 1.07
C LEU A 17 -14.57 -4.09 0.07
N ASP A 18 -15.75 -4.73 0.04
CA ASP A 18 -16.85 -4.37 -0.86
C ASP A 18 -17.44 -3.00 -0.49
N GLU A 19 -17.68 -2.76 0.81
CA GLU A 19 -18.14 -1.45 1.30
C GLU A 19 -17.12 -0.35 1.03
N LEU A 20 -15.83 -0.62 1.24
CA LEU A 20 -14.76 0.32 0.94
C LEU A 20 -14.73 0.70 -0.55
N ASN A 21 -14.82 -0.30 -1.43
CA ASN A 21 -14.86 -0.08 -2.87
C ASN A 21 -16.12 0.67 -3.32
N ALA A 22 -17.27 0.42 -2.69
CA ALA A 22 -18.52 1.12 -2.99
C ALA A 22 -18.51 2.58 -2.51
N LYS A 23 -18.03 2.86 -1.28
CA LYS A 23 -17.95 4.21 -0.71
C LYS A 23 -16.91 5.08 -1.41
N ALA A 24 -15.77 4.49 -1.78
CA ALA A 24 -14.59 5.22 -2.19
C ALA A 24 -13.78 4.45 -3.24
N ALA A 25 -14.39 4.20 -4.40
CA ALA A 25 -13.64 3.85 -5.61
C ALA A 25 -12.68 5.02 -5.92
N MET A 26 -11.45 4.96 -5.42
CA MET A 26 -10.51 6.08 -5.41
C MET A 26 -10.11 6.53 -6.83
N LEU A 27 -10.90 7.44 -7.42
CA LEU A 27 -10.69 7.97 -8.76
C LEU A 27 -9.46 8.90 -8.83
N GLU A 28 -9.23 9.70 -7.78
CA GLU A 28 -8.08 10.59 -7.65
C GLU A 28 -7.48 10.49 -6.24
N ARG A 29 -6.15 10.37 -6.14
CA ARG A 29 -5.44 10.12 -4.87
C ARG A 29 -4.28 11.08 -4.67
N LEU A 30 -4.23 11.66 -3.48
CA LEU A 30 -3.02 12.26 -2.89
C LEU A 30 -2.39 11.25 -1.92
N ASP A 31 -1.07 11.09 -1.97
CA ASP A 31 -0.31 10.12 -1.16
C ASP A 31 0.87 10.83 -0.50
N ASN A 32 0.80 10.96 0.83
CA ASN A 32 1.88 11.45 1.67
C ASN A 32 2.47 10.28 2.47
N LYS A 33 3.81 10.18 2.51
CA LYS A 33 4.53 9.13 3.24
C LYS A 33 5.34 9.73 4.38
N TYR A 34 5.22 9.14 5.55
CA TYR A 34 5.91 9.55 6.76
C TYR A 34 6.67 8.35 7.34
N ILE A 35 7.89 8.59 7.81
CA ILE A 35 8.64 7.62 8.62
C ILE A 35 8.40 8.02 10.07
N LEU A 36 7.89 7.07 10.87
CA LEU A 36 7.54 7.32 12.27
C LEU A 36 8.05 6.18 13.16
N PRO A 37 8.56 6.46 14.36
CA PRO A 37 8.75 5.45 15.38
C PRO A 37 7.42 4.81 15.79
N ALA A 38 7.41 3.51 16.05
CA ALA A 38 6.19 2.79 16.45
C ALA A 38 5.53 3.39 17.71
N HIS A 39 6.32 3.84 18.68
CA HIS A 39 5.81 4.43 19.92
C HIS A 39 5.06 5.75 19.68
N SER A 40 5.43 6.52 18.65
CA SER A 40 4.74 7.77 18.28
C SER A 40 3.42 7.51 17.56
N LEU A 41 3.31 6.39 16.83
CA LEU A 41 2.09 6.02 16.10
C LEU A 41 0.97 5.52 17.02
N ARG A 42 1.31 4.83 18.11
CA ARG A 42 0.33 4.24 19.05
C ARG A 42 -0.73 5.24 19.56
N PRO A 43 -0.37 6.38 20.17
CA PRO A 43 -1.36 7.35 20.64
C PRO A 43 -2.13 8.01 19.49
N ALA A 44 -1.52 8.14 18.30
CA ALA A 44 -2.21 8.71 17.14
C ALA A 44 -3.32 7.78 16.61
N LEU A 45 -3.14 6.46 16.71
CA LEU A 45 -4.15 5.49 16.26
C LEU A 45 -5.46 5.59 17.06
N GLU A 46 -5.40 5.91 18.35
CA GLU A 46 -6.59 6.11 19.18
C GLU A 46 -7.41 7.31 18.70
N VAL A 47 -6.74 8.40 18.33
CA VAL A 47 -7.40 9.57 17.72
C VAL A 47 -7.95 9.21 16.33
N PHE A 48 -7.18 8.49 15.52
CA PHE A 48 -7.63 8.07 14.18
C PHE A 48 -8.85 7.15 14.21
N ALA A 49 -9.02 6.32 15.24
CA ALA A 49 -10.18 5.46 15.39
C ALA A 49 -11.50 6.24 15.46
N THR A 50 -11.46 7.52 15.87
CA THR A 50 -12.62 8.42 15.88
C THR A 50 -12.96 9.03 14.51
N HIS A 51 -12.06 8.90 13.54
CA HIS A 51 -12.16 9.59 12.24
C HIS A 51 -12.20 8.63 11.04
N PHE A 52 -11.73 7.40 11.20
CA PHE A 52 -11.56 6.46 10.09
C PHE A 52 -12.11 5.07 10.45
N ASP A 53 -12.67 4.40 9.46
CA ASP A 53 -12.95 2.97 9.50
C ASP A 53 -11.65 2.17 9.18
N VAL A 54 -11.56 0.93 9.66
CA VAL A 54 -10.44 0.02 9.36
C VAL A 54 -10.89 -1.14 8.48
N LEU A 55 -10.12 -1.44 7.43
CA LEU A 55 -10.40 -2.60 6.58
C LEU A 55 -10.29 -3.90 7.38
N GLU A 56 -11.35 -4.71 7.35
CA GLU A 56 -11.37 -6.06 7.92
C GLU A 56 -11.74 -7.09 6.85
N ILE A 57 -10.93 -8.14 6.72
CA ILE A 57 -11.18 -9.27 5.81
C ILE A 57 -10.94 -10.56 6.58
N GLY A 58 -11.97 -11.40 6.70
CA GLY A 58 -11.87 -12.67 7.44
C GLY A 58 -11.42 -12.50 8.90
N GLY A 59 -11.89 -11.45 9.58
CA GLY A 59 -11.53 -11.13 10.97
C GLY A 59 -10.11 -10.58 11.16
N LYS A 60 -9.35 -10.36 10.08
CA LYS A 60 -8.00 -9.77 10.12
C LYS A 60 -8.05 -8.28 9.75
N ARG A 61 -7.28 -7.47 10.47
CA ARG A 61 -7.10 -6.02 10.24
C ARG A 61 -5.66 -5.63 9.89
N ALA A 62 -4.74 -6.60 9.98
CA ALA A 62 -3.36 -6.47 9.58
C ALA A 62 -3.06 -7.52 8.50
N PHE A 63 -2.56 -7.06 7.35
CA PHE A 63 -2.33 -7.92 6.18
C PHE A 63 -0.86 -7.93 5.81
N GLY A 64 -0.30 -9.13 5.69
CA GLY A 64 1.05 -9.34 5.21
C GLY A 64 1.11 -9.29 3.69
N TYR A 65 2.08 -8.54 3.16
CA TYR A 65 2.44 -8.63 1.75
C TYR A 65 3.96 -8.72 1.58
N ALA A 66 4.37 -9.47 0.56
CA ALA A 66 5.74 -9.49 0.09
C ALA A 66 5.81 -8.86 -1.31
N THR A 67 6.94 -8.25 -1.64
CA THR A 67 7.14 -7.66 -2.98
C THR A 67 8.52 -7.93 -3.49
N THR A 68 8.57 -8.49 -4.68
CA THR A 68 9.80 -8.66 -5.45
C THR A 68 9.81 -7.62 -6.55
N TYR A 69 10.82 -6.76 -6.57
CA TYR A 69 11.07 -5.87 -7.70
C TYR A 69 12.02 -6.56 -8.68
N PHE A 70 11.72 -6.43 -9.97
CA PHE A 70 12.57 -6.95 -11.03
C PHE A 70 13.30 -5.80 -11.69
N ASP A 71 14.57 -6.03 -11.98
CA ASP A 71 15.43 -5.13 -12.74
C ASP A 71 16.36 -5.98 -13.62
N ASP A 72 17.10 -5.31 -14.49
CA ASP A 72 18.16 -5.95 -15.25
C ASP A 72 19.50 -5.96 -14.48
N PRO A 73 20.52 -6.71 -14.96
CA PRO A 73 21.83 -6.74 -14.31
C PRO A 73 22.52 -5.38 -14.20
N ASP A 74 22.14 -4.42 -15.04
CA ASP A 74 22.70 -3.06 -15.05
C ASP A 74 21.95 -2.10 -14.10
N LEU A 75 20.90 -2.58 -13.41
CA LEU A 75 20.03 -1.82 -12.52
C LEU A 75 19.38 -0.59 -13.19
N ARG A 76 19.07 -0.69 -14.49
CA ARG A 76 18.53 0.46 -15.24
C ARG A 76 17.21 0.97 -14.64
N GLY A 77 16.31 0.09 -14.22
CA GLY A 77 15.03 0.47 -13.62
C GLY A 77 15.20 1.29 -12.33
N TYR A 78 16.14 0.87 -11.48
CA TYR A 78 16.54 1.58 -10.27
C TYR A 78 17.07 2.99 -10.59
N PHE A 79 18.06 3.11 -11.47
CA PHE A 79 18.68 4.39 -11.80
C PHE A 79 17.70 5.33 -12.51
N ASP A 80 16.91 4.83 -13.46
CA ASP A 80 15.88 5.61 -14.15
C ASP A 80 14.84 6.15 -13.17
N HIS A 81 14.45 5.36 -12.17
CA HIS A 81 13.53 5.81 -11.15
C HIS A 81 14.13 6.90 -10.27
N HIS A 82 15.35 6.69 -9.77
CA HIS A 82 16.03 7.62 -8.88
C HIS A 82 16.33 8.96 -9.56
N GLN A 83 16.72 8.94 -10.84
CA GLN A 83 16.95 10.12 -11.66
C GLN A 83 15.67 10.79 -12.17
N GLY A 84 14.49 10.23 -11.86
CA GLY A 84 13.21 10.78 -12.32
C GLY A 84 13.04 10.74 -13.85
N ARG A 85 13.71 9.81 -14.55
CA ARG A 85 13.69 9.72 -16.02
C ARG A 85 12.26 9.63 -16.54
N ARG A 86 11.97 10.40 -17.58
CA ARG A 86 10.60 10.56 -18.11
C ARG A 86 9.98 9.24 -18.58
N LYS A 87 10.75 8.39 -19.27
CA LYS A 87 10.34 7.03 -19.63
C LYS A 87 10.99 6.09 -18.62
N ARG A 88 10.19 5.43 -17.80
CA ARG A 88 10.67 4.46 -16.81
C ARG A 88 9.61 3.41 -16.52
N CYS A 89 10.05 2.23 -16.13
CA CYS A 89 9.21 1.11 -15.75
C CYS A 89 9.56 0.65 -14.33
N LYS A 90 8.56 0.18 -13.58
CA LYS A 90 8.77 -0.68 -12.42
C LYS A 90 7.97 -1.95 -12.59
N VAL A 91 8.66 -3.07 -12.68
CA VAL A 91 8.04 -4.40 -12.68
C VAL A 91 8.15 -4.97 -11.28
N ARG A 92 7.03 -5.44 -10.73
CA ARG A 92 7.02 -6.05 -9.40
C ARG A 92 6.02 -7.19 -9.31
N MET A 93 6.34 -8.21 -8.53
CA MET A 93 5.39 -9.20 -8.09
C MET A 93 4.95 -8.86 -6.66
N ARG A 94 3.65 -8.76 -6.43
CA ARG A 94 3.03 -8.52 -5.11
C ARG A 94 2.35 -9.80 -4.66
N ASN A 95 2.82 -10.38 -3.56
CA ASN A 95 2.21 -11.56 -2.95
C ASN A 95 1.42 -11.12 -1.72
N TYR A 96 0.11 -11.35 -1.74
CA TYR A 96 -0.80 -11.14 -0.62
C TYR A 96 -0.84 -12.42 0.21
N LEU A 97 -0.02 -12.46 1.27
CA LEU A 97 0.29 -13.70 1.98
C LEU A 97 -0.95 -14.31 2.63
N ASP A 98 -1.82 -13.48 3.20
CA ASP A 98 -3.06 -13.93 3.85
C ASP A 98 -4.10 -14.50 2.88
N ALA A 99 -4.06 -14.08 1.61
CA ALA A 99 -5.02 -14.52 0.58
C ALA A 99 -4.44 -15.60 -0.35
N GLY A 100 -3.13 -15.86 -0.28
CA GLY A 100 -2.44 -16.75 -1.24
C GLY A 100 -2.43 -16.22 -2.68
N LEU A 101 -2.78 -14.96 -2.89
CA LEU A 101 -2.89 -14.34 -4.22
C LEU A 101 -1.58 -13.64 -4.59
N SER A 102 -1.19 -13.75 -5.86
CA SER A 102 0.01 -13.10 -6.38
C SER A 102 -0.29 -12.39 -7.69
N TYR A 103 0.19 -11.16 -7.82
CA TYR A 103 -0.03 -10.33 -9.00
C TYR A 103 1.30 -9.81 -9.54
N LEU A 104 1.52 -10.00 -10.84
CA LEU A 104 2.56 -9.28 -11.57
C LEU A 104 2.02 -7.91 -11.94
N GLU A 105 2.62 -6.86 -11.40
CA GLU A 105 2.26 -5.49 -11.69
C GLU A 105 3.34 -4.80 -12.52
N VAL A 106 2.93 -4.17 -13.62
CA VAL A 106 3.81 -3.34 -14.44
C VAL A 106 3.36 -1.88 -14.34
N LYS A 107 4.23 -1.05 -13.75
CA LYS A 107 4.00 0.40 -13.64
C LYS A 107 4.81 1.13 -14.68
N LEU A 108 4.14 1.63 -15.71
CA LEU A 108 4.73 2.44 -16.76
C LEU A 108 4.51 3.91 -16.47
N LYS A 109 5.59 4.71 -16.55
CA LYS A 109 5.53 6.17 -16.58
C LYS A 109 5.80 6.65 -18.00
N ASP A 110 4.85 7.39 -18.56
CA ASP A 110 4.91 7.93 -19.91
C ASP A 110 5.12 9.46 -19.95
N LYS A 111 5.10 10.03 -21.17
CA LYS A 111 5.35 11.46 -21.43
C LYS A 111 4.38 12.40 -20.70
N ARG A 112 3.23 11.94 -20.22
CA ARG A 112 2.19 12.75 -19.56
C ARG A 112 2.18 12.59 -18.04
N GLN A 113 3.21 11.97 -17.44
CA GLN A 113 3.25 11.61 -16.01
C GLN A 113 2.10 10.66 -15.59
N VAL A 114 1.37 10.07 -16.53
CA VAL A 114 0.32 9.11 -16.23
C VAL A 114 0.97 7.78 -15.87
N THR A 115 0.48 7.16 -14.80
CA THR A 115 0.90 5.79 -14.43
C THR A 115 -0.16 4.83 -14.95
N ILE A 116 0.19 4.03 -15.95
CA ILE A 116 -0.67 2.91 -16.37
C ILE A 116 -0.26 1.72 -15.52
N LYS A 117 -1.22 1.14 -14.80
CA LYS A 117 -1.08 -0.14 -14.11
C LYS A 117 -1.65 -1.22 -15.03
N LYS A 118 -0.82 -2.18 -15.41
CA LYS A 118 -1.25 -3.45 -16.04
C LYS A 118 -0.90 -4.59 -15.11
#